data_AF-A0A5K0WWS8-F1
#
_entry.id   AF-A0A5K0WWS8-F1
#
_cell.length_a   1.000
_cell.length_b   1.000
_cell.length_c   1.000
_cell.angle_alpha   90.00
_cell.angle_beta   90.00
_cell.angle_gamma   90.00
#
_symmetry.space_group_name_H-M   'P 1'
#
loop_
_entity.id
_entity.type
_entity.pdbx_description
1 polymer ?
#
loop_
_entity_poly.entity_id
_entity_poly.type
_entity_poly.pdbx_seq_one_letter_code
_entity_poly.pdbx_strand_id
1 'polypeptide(L)' 'NRIPSSIVAALTHDIFINGCQFAFEIDGPQDTEVGRLYPDSPLIPLSHCLDAYLSNG' A
#
# COMPACT_ATOMS: atom_id res chain seq x y z
N ASN A 1 -5.10 22.07 -0.28
CA ASN A 1 -4.34 21.17 -1.16
C ASN A 1 -5.18 19.90 -1.36
N ARG A 2 -5.94 19.79 -2.46
CA ARG A 2 -6.80 18.61 -2.74
C ARG A 2 -6.34 18.03 -4.06
N ILE A 3 -6.00 16.74 -4.08
CA ILE A 3 -5.67 16.05 -5.32
C ILE A 3 -6.91 16.08 -6.23
N PRO A 4 -6.77 16.46 -7.51
CA PRO A 4 -7.88 16.45 -8.47
C PRO A 4 -8.58 15.10 -8.54
N SER A 5 -9.91 15.11 -8.70
CA SER A 5 -10.72 13.88 -8.73
C SER A 5 -10.35 12.95 -9.88
N SER A 6 -10.00 13.49 -11.04
CA SER A 6 -9.53 12.70 -12.19
C SER A 6 -8.23 11.96 -11.89
N ILE A 7 -7.33 12.57 -11.13
CA ILE A 7 -6.07 11.94 -10.72
C ILE A 7 -6.36 10.83 -9.71
N VAL A 8 -7.22 11.07 -8.71
CA VAL A 8 -7.63 10.02 -7.76
C VAL A 8 -8.27 8.85 -8.50
N ALA A 9 -9.18 9.11 -9.45
CA ALA A 9 -9.84 8.05 -10.22
C ALA A 9 -8.85 7.21 -11.04
N ALA A 10 -7.88 7.86 -11.71
CA ALA A 10 -6.85 7.15 -12.46
C ALA A 10 -5.98 6.27 -11.56
N LEU A 11 -5.55 6.77 -10.40
CA LEU A 11 -4.78 5.99 -9.42
C LEU A 11 -5.61 4.81 -8.88
N THR A 12 -6.88 5.04 -8.54
CA THR A 12 -7.78 3.97 -8.09
C THR A 12 -7.94 2.88 -9.14
N HIS A 13 -8.11 3.26 -10.41
CA HIS A 13 -8.20 2.29 -11.51
C HIS A 13 -6.91 1.47 -11.61
N ASP A 14 -5.76 2.13 -11.61
CA ASP A 14 -4.49 1.42 -11.81
C ASP A 14 -4.17 0.44 -10.67
N ILE A 15 -4.50 0.83 -9.43
CA ILE A 15 -4.31 -0.02 -8.25
C ILE A 15 -5.28 -1.21 -8.26
N PHE A 16 -6.58 -0.96 -8.42
CA PHE A 16 -7.62 -1.98 -8.18
C PHE A 16 -8.08 -2.73 -9.44
N ILE A 17 -7.82 -2.21 -10.65
CA ILE A 17 -8.19 -2.87 -11.92
C ILE A 17 -6.94 -3.45 -12.60
N ASN A 18 -5.86 -2.67 -12.68
CA ASN A 18 -4.64 -3.13 -13.36
C ASN A 18 -3.66 -3.86 -12.43
N GLY A 19 -3.82 -3.75 -11.11
CA GLY A 19 -2.97 -4.43 -10.13
C GLY A 19 -1.54 -3.90 -10.05
N CYS A 20 -1.33 -2.60 -10.33
CA CYS A 20 0.00 -2.02 -10.48
C CYS A 20 0.91 -2.12 -9.25
N GLN A 21 0.37 -2.46 -8.07
CA GLN A 21 1.11 -2.61 -6.82
C GLN A 21 1.61 -4.04 -6.54
N PHE A 22 1.15 -5.06 -7.26
CA PHE A 22 1.52 -6.45 -7.00
C PHE A 22 1.79 -7.30 -8.25
N ALA A 23 1.38 -6.83 -9.44
CA ALA A 23 1.52 -7.57 -10.69
C ALA A 23 2.94 -7.46 -11.30
N PHE A 24 3.99 -7.54 -10.49
CA PHE A 24 5.40 -7.52 -10.89
C PHE A 24 6.27 -8.32 -9.90
N GLU A 25 7.43 -8.78 -10.38
CA GLU A 25 8.42 -9.47 -9.54
C GLU A 25 9.38 -8.47 -8.87
N ILE A 26 9.85 -8.79 -7.67
CA ILE A 26 10.74 -7.92 -6.86
C ILE A 26 12.04 -8.63 -6.43
N ASP A 27 12.45 -9.63 -7.21
CA ASP A 27 13.66 -10.42 -6.94
C ASP A 27 14.84 -10.02 -7.86
N GLY A 28 14.73 -8.88 -8.56
CA GLY A 28 15.80 -8.32 -9.36
C GLY A 28 16.93 -7.73 -8.50
N PRO A 29 18.13 -7.55 -9.07
CA PRO A 29 19.30 -7.04 -8.35
C PRO A 29 19.16 -5.57 -7.90
N GLN A 30 18.15 -4.85 -8.39
CA GLN A 30 17.84 -3.47 -8.02
C GLN A 30 16.60 -3.38 -7.12
N ASP A 31 15.97 -4.51 -6.81
CA ASP A 31 14.76 -4.57 -6.03
C ASP A 31 15.09 -4.91 -4.58
N THR A 32 14.32 -4.35 -3.65
CA THR A 32 14.42 -4.69 -2.25
C THR A 32 13.04 -4.62 -1.60
N GLU A 33 12.84 -5.45 -0.58
CA GLU A 33 11.56 -5.57 0.12
C GLU A 33 11.80 -5.26 1.61
N VAL A 34 10.99 -4.34 2.15
CA VAL A 34 11.20 -3.78 3.49
C VAL A 34 11.08 -4.84 4.58
N GLY A 35 10.12 -5.77 4.47
CA GLY A 35 9.94 -6.89 5.40
C GLY A 35 11.12 -7.87 5.41
N ARG A 36 11.79 -8.09 4.28
CA ARG A 36 13.02 -8.89 4.17
C ARG A 36 14.24 -8.14 4.73
N LEU A 37 14.32 -6.82 4.53
CA LEU A 37 15.41 -5.99 5.07
C LEU A 37 15.36 -5.87 6.60
N TYR A 38 14.16 -5.78 7.18
CA TYR A 38 13.95 -5.54 8.60
C TYR A 38 12.94 -6.54 9.21
N PRO A 39 13.28 -7.84 9.27
CA PRO A 39 12.34 -8.88 9.69
C PRO A 39 11.87 -8.73 11.15
N ASP A 40 12.69 -8.10 12.00
CA ASP A 40 12.39 -7.91 13.42
C ASP A 40 11.55 -6.65 13.72
N SER A 41 11.17 -5.89 12.68
CA SER A 41 10.39 -4.66 12.79
C SER A 41 9.07 -4.78 12.02
N PRO A 42 8.05 -5.47 12.56
CA PRO A 42 6.79 -5.70 11.87
C PRO A 42 6.01 -4.40 11.66
N LEU A 43 5.32 -4.30 10.51
CA LEU A 43 4.38 -3.21 10.23
C LEU A 43 3.09 -3.38 11.06
N ILE A 44 2.41 -2.25 11.32
CA ILE A 44 1.10 -2.27 11.97
C ILE A 44 0.08 -2.92 11.02
N PRO A 45 -0.65 -3.95 11.47
CA PRO A 45 -1.69 -4.58 10.64
C PRO A 45 -2.84 -3.64 10.31
N LEU A 46 -3.47 -3.84 9.15
CA LEU A 46 -4.64 -3.06 8.73
C LEU A 46 -5.80 -3.15 9.75
N SER A 47 -6.02 -4.31 10.36
CA SER A 47 -7.05 -4.50 11.38
C SER A 47 -6.89 -3.53 12.55
N HIS A 48 -5.68 -3.39 13.08
CA HIS A 48 -5.38 -2.46 14.17
C HIS A 48 -5.68 -1.00 13.77
N CYS A 49 -5.36 -0.60 12.54
CA CYS A 49 -5.68 0.73 12.04
C CYS A 49 -7.19 0.97 11.91
N LEU A 50 -7.94 -0.05 11.45
CA LEU A 50 -9.40 0.02 11.34
C LEU A 50 -10.08 0.06 12.71
N ASP A 51 -9.59 -0.72 13.67
CA ASP A 51 -10.09 -0.70 15.06
C ASP A 51 -9.90 0.69 15.69
N ALA A 52 -8.74 1.32 15.48
CA ALA A 52 -8.47 2.68 15.95
C ALA A 52 -9.38 3.73 15.29
N TYR A 53 -9.73 3.57 14.01
CA TYR A 53 -10.68 4.45 13.32
C TYR A 53 -12.09 4.33 13.93
N LEU A 54 -12.56 3.09 14.13
CA LEU A 54 -13.88 2.82 14.70
C LEU A 54 -14.01 3.27 16.16
N SER A 55 -12.91 3.23 16.92
CA SER A 55 -12.89 3.66 18.33
C SER A 55 -12.91 5.17 18.53
N ASN A 56 -12.70 5.96 17.46
CA ASN A 56 -12.70 7.42 17.48
C ASN A 56 -13.93 8.05 16.77
N GLY A 57 -14.90 7.22 16.37
CA GLY A 57 -16.13 7.62 15.67
C GLY A 57 -17.34 7.76 16.57
#